data_AF-A0AAN8GLS6-F1
#
_entry.id   AF-A0AAN8GLS6-F1
#
_cell.length_a   1.000
_cell.length_b   1.000
_cell.length_c   1.000
_cell.angle_alpha   90.00
_cell.angle_beta   90.00
_cell.angle_gamma   90.00
#
_symmetry.space_group_name_H-M   'P 1'
#
loop_
_entity.id
_entity.type
_entity.pdbx_description
1 polymer ?
#
loop_
_entity_poly.entity_id
_entity_poly.type
_entity_poly.pdbx_seq_one_letter_code
_entity_poly.pdbx_strand_id
1 'polypeptide(L)'
;MFIELEELIVDNNLLGNDLLLPRLPNLHTLTLNKNQLTDIEALLEHLADVTPSLKYLSLLGNEACPNQLVSPDKDEDDYQRYRYFVLHKLPQLKFLDTRKVTIKEVMEAQARGAFMKVVKPKSEAPPNEAGSESHPLSYTPLPRGSRDAKNHRGIFAKCRYVYYGKHSEGNRFIRNDQL
;
A
#
# COMPACT_ATOMS: atom_id res chain seq x y z
N MET A 1 -24.16 -26.08 -4.05
CA MET A 1 -23.18 -25.63 -3.03
C MET A 1 -22.02 -26.61 -3.04
N PHE A 2 -20.78 -26.15 -3.15
CA PHE A 2 -19.60 -27.02 -3.27
C PHE A 2 -18.99 -27.25 -1.88
N ILE A 3 -19.65 -28.07 -1.06
CA ILE A 3 -19.26 -28.27 0.33
C ILE A 3 -17.99 -29.11 0.48
N GLU A 4 -17.69 -30.01 -0.45
CA GLU A 4 -16.49 -30.86 -0.42
C GLU A 4 -15.29 -30.22 -1.14
N LEU A 5 -15.42 -28.99 -1.65
CA LEU A 5 -14.32 -28.34 -2.37
C LEU A 5 -13.27 -27.85 -1.37
N GLU A 6 -12.10 -28.44 -1.43
CA GLU A 6 -10.96 -28.16 -0.53
C GLU A 6 -9.89 -27.28 -1.18
N GLU A 7 -9.68 -27.44 -2.49
CA GLU A 7 -8.66 -26.74 -3.25
C GLU A 7 -9.22 -26.16 -4.54
N LEU A 8 -8.89 -24.90 -4.83
CA LEU A 8 -9.34 -24.20 -6.02
C LEU A 8 -8.17 -23.44 -6.65
N ILE A 9 -7.88 -23.78 -7.90
CA ILE A 9 -6.83 -23.16 -8.71
C ILE A 9 -7.48 -22.40 -9.85
N VAL A 10 -7.35 -21.08 -9.86
CA VAL A 10 -7.96 -20.19 -10.86
C VAL A 10 -6.93 -19.19 -11.41
N ASP A 11 -5.73 -19.68 -11.65
CA ASP A 11 -4.62 -18.89 -12.20
C ASP A 11 -4.84 -18.54 -13.68
N ASN A 12 -4.38 -17.36 -14.13
CA ASN A 12 -4.46 -16.90 -15.53
C ASN A 12 -5.88 -16.86 -16.13
N ASN A 13 -6.89 -16.45 -15.34
CA ASN A 13 -8.28 -16.38 -15.82
C ASN A 13 -8.78 -14.95 -16.07
N LEU A 14 -7.88 -13.95 -16.06
CA LEU A 14 -8.20 -12.54 -16.26
C LEU A 14 -9.28 -12.01 -15.29
N LEU A 15 -9.40 -12.62 -14.11
CA LEU A 15 -10.42 -12.25 -13.12
C LEU A 15 -10.17 -10.83 -12.60
N GLY A 16 -11.21 -9.99 -12.63
CA GLY A 16 -11.17 -8.64 -12.08
C GLY A 16 -11.71 -8.58 -10.64
N ASN A 17 -11.93 -7.35 -10.17
CA ASN A 17 -12.50 -7.11 -8.83
C ASN A 17 -14.00 -7.49 -8.71
N ASP A 18 -14.61 -7.93 -9.80
CA ASP A 18 -15.96 -8.50 -9.88
C ASP A 18 -16.00 -10.00 -9.53
N LEU A 19 -14.86 -10.60 -9.19
CA LEU A 19 -14.77 -11.98 -8.71
C LEU A 19 -15.69 -12.22 -7.50
N LEU A 20 -16.70 -13.07 -7.69
CA LEU A 20 -17.59 -13.53 -6.63
C LEU A 20 -17.50 -15.05 -6.47
N LEU A 21 -16.86 -15.46 -5.38
CA LEU A 21 -16.88 -16.87 -4.96
C LEU A 21 -18.18 -17.18 -4.19
N PRO A 22 -18.80 -18.35 -4.42
CA PRO A 22 -19.86 -18.85 -3.54
C PRO A 22 -19.29 -19.19 -2.16
N ARG A 23 -20.16 -19.51 -1.20
CA ARG A 23 -19.72 -20.00 0.11
C ARG A 23 -19.04 -21.37 -0.03
N LEU A 24 -17.79 -21.46 0.40
CA LEU A 24 -16.91 -22.61 0.29
C LEU A 24 -16.34 -22.96 1.67
N PRO A 25 -17.12 -23.63 2.54
CA PRO A 25 -16.79 -23.78 3.96
C PRO A 25 -15.53 -24.61 4.21
N ASN A 26 -15.20 -25.55 3.33
CA ASN A 26 -14.06 -26.46 3.47
C ASN A 26 -12.85 -26.09 2.61
N LEU A 27 -12.95 -25.01 1.82
CA LEU A 27 -11.84 -24.58 0.98
C LEU A 27 -10.69 -24.09 1.85
N HIS A 28 -9.56 -24.78 1.75
CA HIS A 28 -8.35 -24.44 2.48
C HIS A 28 -7.22 -23.92 1.58
N THR A 29 -7.26 -24.24 0.28
CA THR A 29 -6.26 -23.78 -0.69
C THR A 29 -6.92 -23.00 -1.82
N LEU A 30 -6.51 -21.74 -2.00
CA LEU A 30 -6.94 -20.89 -3.10
C LEU A 30 -5.73 -20.27 -3.79
N THR A 31 -5.69 -20.39 -5.11
CA THR A 31 -4.71 -19.66 -5.93
C THR A 31 -5.42 -18.90 -7.05
N LEU A 32 -5.08 -17.61 -7.13
CA LEU A 32 -5.64 -16.63 -8.06
C LEU A 32 -4.51 -15.93 -8.81
N ASN A 33 -3.40 -16.61 -9.09
CA ASN A 33 -2.21 -15.97 -9.66
C ASN A 33 -2.49 -15.44 -11.06
N LYS A 34 -1.81 -14.34 -11.43
CA LYS A 34 -1.85 -13.75 -12.78
C LYS A 34 -3.28 -13.46 -13.27
N ASN A 35 -4.11 -12.89 -12.39
CA ASN A 35 -5.39 -12.31 -12.76
C ASN A 35 -5.27 -10.77 -12.81
N GLN A 36 -6.39 -10.06 -12.89
CA GLN A 36 -6.46 -8.59 -12.99
C GLN A 36 -7.03 -7.98 -11.69
N LEU A 37 -6.73 -8.60 -10.55
CA LEU A 37 -7.17 -8.11 -9.24
C LEU A 37 -6.35 -6.88 -8.86
N THR A 38 -7.04 -5.78 -8.54
CA THR A 38 -6.41 -4.51 -8.14
C THR A 38 -6.84 -4.08 -6.73
N ASP A 39 -8.08 -4.38 -6.34
CA ASP A 39 -8.62 -4.05 -5.01
C ASP A 39 -8.41 -5.20 -4.03
N ILE A 40 -7.26 -5.16 -3.36
CA ILE A 40 -6.90 -6.16 -2.36
C ILE A 40 -7.84 -6.15 -1.16
N GLU A 41 -8.39 -5.01 -0.75
CA GLU A 41 -9.19 -4.95 0.47
C GLU A 41 -10.56 -5.61 0.25
N ALA A 42 -11.25 -5.23 -0.83
CA ALA A 42 -12.54 -5.83 -1.18
C ALA A 42 -12.42 -7.35 -1.38
N LEU A 43 -11.34 -7.81 -2.04
CA LEU A 43 -11.06 -9.22 -2.21
C LEU A 43 -10.92 -9.95 -0.86
N LEU A 44 -10.10 -9.43 0.05
CA LEU A 44 -9.84 -10.08 1.34
C LEU A 44 -11.10 -10.11 2.23
N GLU A 45 -11.92 -9.05 2.19
CA GLU A 45 -13.20 -9.02 2.90
C GLU A 45 -14.16 -10.08 2.38
N HIS A 46 -14.27 -10.22 1.06
CA HIS A 46 -15.06 -11.28 0.42
C HIS A 46 -14.55 -12.68 0.81
N LEU A 47 -13.24 -12.91 0.72
CA LEU A 47 -12.64 -14.20 1.07
C LEU A 47 -12.85 -14.55 2.55
N ALA A 48 -12.75 -13.58 3.46
CA ALA A 48 -12.97 -13.80 4.89
C ALA A 48 -14.39 -14.31 5.19
N ASP A 49 -15.40 -13.83 4.45
CA ASP A 49 -16.79 -14.25 4.61
C ASP A 49 -17.05 -15.64 4.01
N VAL A 50 -16.58 -15.87 2.79
CA VAL A 50 -16.98 -17.07 2.02
C VAL A 50 -16.07 -18.28 2.22
N THR A 51 -14.83 -18.09 2.71
CA THR A 51 -13.81 -19.16 2.86
C THR A 51 -13.25 -19.23 4.30
N PRO A 52 -14.07 -19.59 5.30
CA PRO A 52 -13.66 -19.58 6.71
C PRO A 52 -12.49 -20.53 7.03
N SER A 53 -12.29 -21.59 6.22
CA SER A 53 -11.24 -22.59 6.42
C SER A 53 -9.95 -22.31 5.65
N LEU A 54 -9.83 -21.16 4.99
CA LEU A 54 -8.71 -20.84 4.12
C LEU A 54 -7.37 -20.83 4.88
N LYS A 55 -6.37 -21.56 4.38
CA LYS A 55 -5.04 -21.70 4.99
C LYS A 55 -3.90 -21.35 4.04
N TYR A 56 -4.13 -21.50 2.74
CA TYR A 56 -3.15 -21.27 1.69
C TYR A 56 -3.78 -20.32 0.65
N LEU A 57 -3.14 -19.17 0.46
CA LEU A 57 -3.56 -18.17 -0.52
C LEU A 57 -2.38 -17.78 -1.40
N SER A 58 -2.57 -17.66 -2.70
CA SER A 58 -1.57 -17.10 -3.62
C SER A 58 -2.22 -16.09 -4.58
N LEU A 59 -1.68 -14.87 -4.60
CA LEU A 59 -2.14 -13.73 -5.41
C LEU A 59 -1.03 -13.19 -6.33
N LEU A 60 0.07 -13.92 -6.48
CA LEU A 60 1.22 -13.52 -7.29
C LEU A 60 0.81 -13.15 -8.72
N GLY A 61 1.41 -12.10 -9.28
CA GLY A 61 1.11 -11.70 -10.65
C GLY A 61 -0.13 -10.82 -10.81
N ASN A 62 -0.83 -10.47 -9.72
CA ASN A 62 -1.90 -9.48 -9.72
C ASN A 62 -1.35 -8.10 -9.35
N GLU A 63 -2.03 -7.03 -9.78
CA GLU A 63 -1.67 -5.66 -9.38
C GLU A 63 -1.85 -5.43 -7.87
N ALA A 64 -2.86 -6.09 -7.30
CA ALA A 64 -3.14 -6.18 -5.86
C ALA A 64 -1.99 -6.81 -5.05
N CYS A 65 -1.09 -7.58 -5.68
CA CYS A 65 0.08 -8.19 -5.06
C CYS A 65 1.35 -7.41 -5.46
N PRO A 66 1.86 -6.50 -4.62
CA PRO A 66 3.04 -5.69 -4.90
C PRO A 66 4.32 -6.54 -4.80
N ASN A 67 4.70 -7.24 -5.85
CA ASN A 67 6.03 -7.84 -5.95
C ASN A 67 6.87 -7.15 -7.04
N GLN A 68 8.19 -7.22 -6.89
CA GLN A 68 9.16 -6.63 -7.84
C GLN A 68 8.99 -7.17 -9.28
N LEU A 69 8.43 -8.38 -9.43
CA LEU A 69 8.22 -9.00 -10.74
C LEU A 69 7.08 -8.36 -11.53
N VAL A 70 6.08 -7.81 -10.84
CA VAL A 70 4.90 -7.19 -11.45
C VAL A 70 5.05 -5.67 -11.56
N SER A 71 5.74 -5.07 -10.58
CA SER A 71 5.96 -3.62 -10.54
C SER A 71 7.40 -3.32 -10.13
N PRO A 72 8.28 -2.89 -11.06
CA PRO A 72 9.69 -2.65 -10.77
C PRO A 72 9.92 -1.50 -9.78
N ASP A 73 8.92 -0.64 -9.61
CA ASP A 73 8.95 0.48 -8.65
C ASP A 73 8.72 0.04 -7.19
N LYS A 74 8.28 -1.20 -6.95
CA LYS A 74 7.97 -1.71 -5.61
C LYS A 74 9.10 -2.59 -5.09
N ASP A 75 9.48 -2.41 -3.83
CA ASP A 75 10.57 -3.15 -3.20
C ASP A 75 10.08 -4.27 -2.26
N GLU A 76 11.01 -4.91 -1.53
CA GLU A 76 10.63 -5.94 -0.53
C GLU A 76 9.85 -5.34 0.65
N ASP A 77 10.05 -4.06 0.98
CA ASP A 77 9.32 -3.41 2.08
C ASP A 77 7.85 -3.21 1.70
N ASP A 78 7.56 -2.83 0.47
CA ASP A 78 6.19 -2.77 -0.06
C ASP A 78 5.48 -4.14 0.03
N TYR A 79 6.18 -5.20 -0.38
CA TYR A 79 5.67 -6.57 -0.26
C TYR A 79 5.44 -6.95 1.21
N GLN A 80 6.33 -6.55 2.11
CA GLN A 80 6.19 -6.84 3.54
C GLN A 80 4.97 -6.13 4.16
N ARG A 81 4.68 -4.88 3.75
CA ARG A 81 3.46 -4.17 4.19
C ARG A 81 2.20 -4.87 3.68
N TYR A 82 2.15 -5.22 2.40
CA TYR A 82 1.07 -6.03 1.83
C TYR A 82 0.87 -7.33 2.62
N ARG A 83 1.95 -8.05 2.90
CA ARG A 83 1.90 -9.31 3.64
C ARG A 83 1.31 -9.14 5.04
N TYR A 84 1.71 -8.10 5.78
CA TYR A 84 1.10 -7.80 7.07
C TYR A 84 -0.38 -7.40 6.98
N PHE A 85 -0.76 -6.66 5.93
CA PHE A 85 -2.16 -6.30 5.70
C PHE A 85 -3.05 -7.52 5.41
N VAL A 86 -2.59 -8.43 4.53
CA VAL A 86 -3.30 -9.68 4.22
C VAL A 86 -3.47 -10.53 5.47
N LEU A 87 -2.40 -10.72 6.25
CA LEU A 87 -2.44 -11.51 7.48
C LEU A 87 -3.28 -10.88 8.58
N HIS A 88 -3.46 -9.55 8.56
CA HIS A 88 -4.37 -8.89 9.48
C HIS A 88 -5.84 -9.17 9.14
N LYS A 89 -6.20 -9.17 7.84
CA LYS A 89 -7.56 -9.49 7.37
C LYS A 89 -7.86 -10.99 7.42
N LEU A 90 -6.86 -11.85 7.19
CA LEU A 90 -6.96 -13.32 7.18
C LEU A 90 -5.96 -13.97 8.17
N PRO A 91 -6.18 -13.86 9.49
CA PRO A 91 -5.22 -14.28 10.51
C PRO A 91 -4.98 -15.80 10.59
N GLN A 92 -5.85 -16.61 9.99
CA GLN A 92 -5.75 -18.07 9.99
C GLN A 92 -4.80 -18.65 8.93
N LEU A 93 -4.29 -17.81 8.02
CA LEU A 93 -3.40 -18.25 6.95
C LEU A 93 -2.11 -18.87 7.49
N LYS A 94 -1.73 -20.01 6.90
CA LYS A 94 -0.47 -20.71 7.17
C LYS A 94 0.58 -20.42 6.10
N PHE A 95 0.15 -20.18 4.88
CA PHE A 95 0.98 -19.80 3.75
C PHE A 95 0.31 -18.69 2.97
N LEU A 96 1.11 -17.69 2.59
CA LEU A 96 0.71 -16.65 1.68
C LEU A 96 1.78 -16.55 0.59
N ASP A 97 1.31 -16.62 -0.66
CA ASP A 97 2.11 -16.64 -1.86
C ASP A 97 3.18 -17.75 -1.79
N THR A 98 4.46 -17.40 -1.86
CA THR A 98 5.56 -18.36 -1.87
C THR A 98 6.08 -18.75 -0.49
N ARG A 99 5.65 -18.07 0.59
CA ARG A 99 6.31 -18.17 1.91
C ARG A 99 5.34 -18.58 3.02
N LYS A 100 5.80 -19.49 3.88
CA LYS A 100 5.11 -19.85 5.14
C LYS A 100 4.96 -18.62 6.03
N VAL A 101 3.81 -18.50 6.68
CA VAL A 101 3.55 -17.47 7.69
C VAL A 101 4.26 -17.82 8.98
N THR A 102 4.97 -16.84 9.54
CA THR A 102 5.70 -16.96 10.80
C THR A 102 4.96 -16.28 11.93
N ILE A 103 5.24 -16.71 13.17
CA ILE A 103 4.63 -16.11 14.38
C ILE A 103 4.95 -14.62 14.47
N LYS A 104 6.16 -14.21 14.10
CA LYS A 104 6.57 -12.80 14.08
C LYS A 104 5.66 -11.97 13.17
N GLU A 105 5.37 -12.49 11.98
CA GLU A 105 4.50 -11.80 11.03
C GLU A 105 3.06 -11.70 11.54
N VAL A 106 2.55 -12.73 12.19
CA VAL A 106 1.21 -12.71 12.81
C VAL A 106 1.16 -11.63 13.91
N MET A 107 2.15 -11.59 14.80
CA MET A 107 2.21 -10.58 15.87
C MET A 107 2.27 -9.16 15.29
N GLU A 108 3.05 -8.95 14.23
CA GLU A 108 3.17 -7.64 13.58
C GLU A 108 1.90 -7.24 12.81
N ALA A 109 1.29 -8.18 12.10
CA ALA A 109 0.00 -7.97 11.44
C ALA A 109 -1.10 -7.63 12.45
N GLN A 110 -1.12 -8.29 13.60
CA GLN A 110 -2.06 -7.97 14.68
C GLN A 110 -1.80 -6.58 15.27
N ALA A 111 -0.54 -6.21 15.49
CA ALA A 111 -0.20 -4.93 16.11
C ALA A 111 -0.43 -3.72 15.20
N ARG A 112 -0.12 -3.83 13.90
CA ARG A 112 -0.10 -2.68 12.97
C ARG A 112 -0.64 -2.94 11.57
N GLY A 113 -1.11 -4.16 11.27
CA GLY A 113 -1.55 -4.54 9.92
C GLY A 113 -2.70 -3.70 9.38
N ALA A 114 -3.60 -3.19 10.22
CA ALA A 114 -4.70 -2.29 9.82
C ALA A 114 -4.20 -1.01 9.11
N PHE A 115 -2.99 -0.55 9.41
CA PHE A 115 -2.39 0.67 8.85
C PHE A 115 -1.44 0.38 7.68
N MET A 116 -1.27 -0.88 7.29
CA MET A 116 -0.36 -1.29 6.20
C MET A 116 -1.01 -1.22 4.82
N LYS A 117 -2.27 -0.77 4.73
CA LYS A 117 -2.92 -0.49 3.46
C LYS A 117 -2.22 0.67 2.76
N VAL A 118 -1.57 0.38 1.63
CA VAL A 118 -0.97 1.42 0.79
C VAL A 118 -2.08 2.07 -0.04
N VAL A 119 -2.45 3.29 0.32
CA VAL A 119 -3.35 4.13 -0.49
C VAL A 119 -2.48 5.02 -1.36
N LYS A 120 -2.50 4.79 -2.68
CA LYS A 120 -1.93 5.77 -3.62
C LYS A 120 -2.88 6.96 -3.68
N PRO A 121 -2.40 8.21 -3.56
CA PRO A 121 -3.20 9.37 -3.92
C PRO A 121 -3.71 9.17 -5.34
N LYS A 122 -5.01 9.38 -5.60
CA LYS A 122 -5.52 9.40 -6.97
C LYS A 122 -4.71 10.45 -7.72
N SER A 123 -4.06 10.04 -8.81
CA SER A 123 -3.48 10.99 -9.74
C SER A 123 -4.62 11.89 -10.20
N GLU A 124 -4.55 13.19 -9.88
CA GLU A 124 -5.52 14.15 -10.36
C GLU A 124 -5.55 14.04 -11.88
N ALA A 125 -6.66 13.55 -12.42
CA ALA A 125 -6.91 13.66 -13.84
C ALA A 125 -6.82 15.15 -14.21
N PRO A 126 -6.21 15.51 -15.35
CA PRO A 126 -6.21 16.91 -15.77
C PRO A 126 -7.66 17.39 -15.84
N PRO A 127 -8.02 18.55 -15.27
CA PRO A 127 -9.39 19.02 -15.29
C PRO A 127 -9.80 19.23 -16.74
N ASN A 128 -10.70 18.39 -17.23
CA ASN A 128 -11.41 18.65 -18.46
C ASN A 128 -12.55 19.64 -18.16
N GLU A 129 -12.56 20.67 -18.99
CA GLU A 129 -13.68 21.56 -19.35
C GLU A 129 -13.84 22.91 -18.65
N ALA A 130 -13.72 23.92 -19.52
CA ALA A 130 -14.70 24.97 -19.76
C ALA A 130 -15.10 25.88 -18.58
N GLY A 131 -14.51 27.07 -18.61
CA GLY A 131 -15.25 28.32 -18.36
C GLY A 131 -15.76 28.53 -16.93
N SER A 132 -14.92 29.10 -16.08
CA SER A 132 -15.30 30.31 -15.33
C SER A 132 -14.05 30.96 -14.74
N GLU A 133 -13.83 32.23 -15.06
CA GLU A 133 -12.77 33.05 -14.51
C GLU A 133 -12.96 33.22 -12.99
N SER A 134 -12.07 32.62 -12.20
CA SER A 134 -11.79 33.08 -10.85
C SER A 134 -10.32 32.82 -10.56
N HIS A 135 -9.56 33.91 -10.46
CA HIS A 135 -8.12 33.92 -10.25
C HIS A 135 -7.68 32.99 -9.10
N PRO A 136 -6.66 32.14 -9.28
CA PRO A 136 -6.13 31.31 -8.21
C PRO A 136 -5.31 32.19 -7.25
N LEU A 137 -5.81 32.37 -6.02
CA LEU A 137 -4.98 32.89 -4.94
C LEU A 137 -3.91 31.86 -4.62
N SER A 138 -2.67 32.15 -5.04
CA SER A 138 -1.47 31.38 -4.69
C SER A 138 -1.34 31.31 -3.17
N TYR A 139 -1.65 30.14 -2.61
CA TYR A 139 -1.40 29.85 -1.21
C TYR A 139 0.11 29.78 -0.99
N THR A 140 0.67 30.84 -0.41
CA THR A 140 2.08 30.89 0.00
C THR A 140 2.11 30.91 1.52
N PRO A 141 2.64 29.87 2.19
CA PRO A 141 2.72 29.79 3.66
C PRO A 141 3.76 30.76 4.25
N LEU A 142 4.44 31.54 3.41
CA LEU A 142 5.41 32.52 3.81
C LEU A 142 4.70 33.86 4.09
N PRO A 143 5.03 34.54 5.22
CA PRO A 143 4.45 35.84 5.51
C PRO A 143 4.77 36.81 4.36
N ARG A 144 3.73 37.50 3.85
CA ARG A 144 3.89 38.58 2.86
C ARG A 144 4.53 39.78 3.55
N GLY A 145 5.85 39.76 3.66
CA GLY A 145 6.62 40.84 4.26
C GLY A 145 7.82 41.14 3.39
N SER A 146 7.77 42.27 2.67
CA SER A 146 8.99 42.95 2.25
C SER A 146 9.72 43.36 3.53
N ARG A 147 10.72 42.58 3.95
CA ARG A 147 11.52 42.88 5.14
C ARG A 147 12.61 43.85 4.71
N ASP A 148 12.50 45.08 5.16
CA ASP A 148 13.57 46.08 5.10
C ASP A 148 14.89 45.48 5.61
N ALA A 149 15.99 45.65 4.87
CA ALA A 149 17.30 45.04 5.18
C ALA A 149 17.86 45.46 6.56
N LYS A 150 17.27 46.48 7.19
CA LYS A 150 17.64 46.97 8.53
C LYS A 150 16.89 46.27 9.68
N ASN A 151 15.91 45.40 9.40
CA ASN A 151 15.09 44.71 10.42
C ASN A 151 15.58 43.29 10.74
N HIS A 152 16.90 43.13 10.86
CA HIS A 152 17.52 41.91 11.38
C HIS A 152 17.36 41.86 12.91
N ARG A 153 16.44 41.02 13.40
CA ARG A 153 16.50 40.49 14.76
C ARG A 153 17.07 39.08 14.71
N GLY A 154 18.38 38.97 14.60
CA GLY A 154 19.07 37.70 14.76
C GLY A 154 18.98 37.25 16.20
N ILE A 155 18.47 36.03 16.41
CA ILE A 155 18.58 35.35 17.70
C ILE A 155 19.75 34.38 17.54
N PHE A 156 20.81 34.58 18.33
CA PHE A 156 21.95 33.66 18.37
C PHE A 156 21.55 32.43 19.21
N ALA A 157 20.96 31.42 18.56
CA ALA A 157 20.65 30.16 19.20
C ALA A 157 21.73 29.12 18.85
N LYS A 158 22.44 28.61 19.85
CA LYS A 158 23.40 27.52 19.68
C LYS A 158 22.61 26.21 19.53
N CYS A 159 22.33 25.82 18.29
CA CYS A 159 21.74 24.52 18.00
C CYS A 159 22.73 23.43 18.43
N ARG A 160 22.39 22.66 19.46
CA ARG A 160 23.20 21.52 19.96
C ARG A 160 22.83 20.18 19.31
N TYR A 161 21.88 20.19 18.38
CA TYR A 161 21.42 18.98 17.73
C TYR A 161 22.08 18.84 16.36
N VAL A 162 23.07 17.94 16.27
CA VAL A 162 23.65 17.50 15.01
C VAL A 162 23.08 16.13 14.71
N TYR A 163 22.30 16.03 13.63
CA TYR A 163 21.73 14.77 13.19
C TYR A 163 22.77 13.99 12.37
N TYR A 164 23.19 12.83 12.86
CA TYR A 164 24.16 11.94 12.21
C TYR A 164 23.50 10.70 11.58
N GLY A 165 22.24 10.82 11.11
CA GLY A 165 21.53 9.70 10.48
C GLY A 165 21.75 9.63 8.97
N LYS A 166 22.14 8.47 8.45
CA LYS A 166 22.25 8.19 7.00
C LYS A 166 20.89 7.95 6.29
N HIS A 167 19.76 8.17 6.98
CA HIS A 167 18.41 7.83 6.49
C HIS A 167 17.49 9.06 6.40
N SER A 168 18.04 10.24 6.14
CA SER A 168 17.21 11.42 5.89
C SER A 168 16.61 11.34 4.48
N GLU A 169 15.38 10.84 4.38
CA GLU A 169 14.58 10.87 3.14
C GLU A 169 14.30 12.31 2.67
N GLY A 170 14.40 13.30 3.56
CA GLY A 170 13.99 14.68 3.34
C GLY A 170 14.92 15.52 2.44
N ASN A 171 16.13 15.05 2.12
CA ASN A 171 17.10 15.79 1.31
C ASN A 171 17.17 15.31 -0.15
N ARG A 172 16.25 14.45 -0.60
CA ARG A 172 16.32 13.80 -1.92
C ARG A 172 16.24 14.78 -3.12
N PHE A 173 15.82 16.03 -2.90
CA PHE A 173 15.62 17.04 -3.93
C PHE A 173 16.47 18.30 -3.78
N ILE A 174 17.37 18.37 -2.80
CA ILE A 174 18.27 19.53 -2.64
C ILE A 174 19.44 19.33 -3.59
N ARG A 175 19.45 20.09 -4.70
CA ARG A 175 20.60 20.20 -5.60
C ARG A 175 21.36 21.46 -5.25
N ASN A 176 22.65 21.30 -4.92
CA ASN A 176 23.56 22.42 -4.77
C ASN A 176 24.01 22.88 -6.16
N ASP A 177 23.20 23.71 -6.81
CA ASP A 177 23.64 24.45 -7.98
C ASP A 177 24.10 25.83 -7.52
N GLN A 178 25.33 25.91 -6.99
CA GLN A 178 26.25 27.05 -7.05
C GLN A 178 27.46 26.81 -6.14
N LEU A 179 28.64 26.79 -6.77
CA LEU A 179 29.96 26.98 -6.15
C LEU A 179 30.28 28.47 -6.08
#